data_AF-A0AAU4AC77-F1
#
_entry.id   AF-A0AAU4AC77-F1
#
_cell.length_a   1.000
_cell.length_b   1.000
_cell.length_c   1.000
_cell.angle_alpha   90.00
_cell.angle_beta   90.00
_cell.angle_gamma   90.00
#
_symmetry.space_group_name_H-M   'P 1'
#
loop_
_entity.id
_entity.type
_entity.pdbx_description
1 polymer ?
#
loop_
_entity_poly.entity_id
_entity_poly.type
_entity_poly.pdbx_seq_one_letter_code
_entity_poly.pdbx_strand_id
1 'polypeptide(L)' 'MTARPEWQKSSYCGDGTACVYVAAAPGALVRVADRADPAHLVMATTRAAWAEFLQTVKETV' A
#
# COMPACT_ATOMS: atom_id res chain seq x y z
N MET A 1 0.54 22.17 3.35
CA MET A 1 -0.63 21.39 2.93
C MET A 1 -0.14 20.03 2.45
N THR A 2 -0.39 18.95 3.20
CA THR A 2 -0.04 17.60 2.74
C THR A 2 -0.99 17.19 1.62
N ALA A 3 -0.43 16.93 0.43
CA ALA A 3 -1.20 16.43 -0.70
C ALA A 3 -1.95 15.14 -0.30
N ARG A 4 -3.20 14.99 -0.76
CA ARG A 4 -3.95 13.76 -0.57
C ARG A 4 -3.21 12.60 -1.25
N PRO A 5 -3.01 11.46 -0.56
CA PRO A 5 -2.36 10.30 -1.18
C PRO A 5 -3.20 9.81 -2.37
N GLU A 6 -2.53 9.54 -3.49
CA GLU A 6 -3.12 8.89 -4.66
C GLU A 6 -3.14 7.38 -4.41
N TRP A 7 -4.23 6.91 -3.81
CA TRP A 7 -4.40 5.49 -3.47
C TRP A 7 -4.62 4.63 -4.71
N GLN A 8 -3.79 3.60 -4.86
CA GLN A 8 -4.00 2.50 -5.78
C GLN A 8 -4.65 1.34 -5.02
N LYS A 9 -5.83 0.93 -5.48
CA LYS A 9 -6.59 -0.20 -4.94
C LYS A 9 -6.06 -1.52 -5.52
N SER A 10 -5.86 -2.51 -4.68
CA SER A 10 -5.52 -3.87 -5.11
C SER A 10 -6.63 -4.47 -5.99
N SER A 11 -6.24 -5.19 -7.04
CA SER A 11 -7.15 -5.94 -7.91
C SER A 11 -7.90 -7.06 -7.19
N TYR A 12 -7.36 -7.55 -6.07
CA TYR A 12 -7.98 -8.62 -5.25
C TYR A 12 -9.10 -8.13 -4.33
N CYS A 13 -9.32 -6.80 -4.25
CA CYS A 13 -10.37 -6.19 -3.42
C CYS A 13 -11.80 -6.34 -4.02
N GLY A 14 -12.04 -7.41 -4.77
CA GLY A 14 -13.34 -7.84 -5.29
C GLY A 14 -13.77 -9.22 -4.77
N ASP A 15 -12.83 -10.06 -4.34
CA ASP A 15 -13.07 -11.45 -3.94
C ASP A 15 -13.26 -11.63 -2.42
N GLY A 16 -13.57 -10.55 -1.69
CA GLY A 16 -13.79 -10.58 -0.24
C GLY A 16 -13.50 -9.24 0.47
N THR A 17 -13.15 -9.31 1.76
CA THR A 17 -12.84 -8.15 2.61
C THR A 17 -11.35 -7.78 2.66
N ALA A 18 -10.48 -8.51 1.96
CA ALA A 18 -9.02 -8.36 1.98
C ALA A 18 -8.52 -7.23 1.06
N CYS A 19 -9.07 -6.04 1.26
CA CYS A 19 -8.72 -4.87 0.46
C CYS A 19 -7.41 -4.25 0.91
N VAL A 20 -6.48 -4.06 -0.03
CA VAL A 20 -5.23 -3.36 0.21
C VAL A 20 -5.16 -2.14 -0.70
N TYR A 21 -4.78 -1.00 -0.12
CA TYR A 21 -4.55 0.26 -0.79
C TYR A 21 -3.11 0.69 -0.58
N VAL A 22 -2.44 1.13 -1.65
CA VAL A 22 -1.05 1.59 -1.61
C VAL A 22 -0.91 2.96 -2.23
N ALA A 23 -0.06 3.82 -1.68
CA ALA A 23 0.23 5.13 -2.24
C ALA A 23 1.71 5.47 -2.11
N ALA A 24 2.28 6.09 -3.15
CA ALA A 24 3.60 6.70 -3.05
C ALA A 24 3.54 7.93 -2.13
N ALA A 25 4.60 8.13 -1.35
CA ALA A 25 4.76 9.29 -0.48
C ALA A 25 6.16 9.90 -0.61
N PRO A 26 6.35 11.18 -0.24
CA PRO A 26 7.66 11.82 -0.24
C PRO A 26 8.71 11.02 0.54
N GLY A 27 9.98 11.16 0.15
CA GLY A 27 11.10 10.45 0.81
C GLY A 27 11.21 8.96 0.42
N ALA A 28 10.75 8.60 -0.79
CA ALA A 28 10.74 7.22 -1.28
C ALA A 28 9.98 6.25 -0.36
N LEU A 29 8.89 6.73 0.24
CA LEU A 29 8.01 5.94 1.10
C LEU A 29 6.84 5.37 0.31
N VAL A 30 6.33 4.25 0.82
CA VAL A 30 5.09 3.61 0.41
C VAL A 30 4.17 3.57 1.62
N ARG A 31 2.96 4.08 1.46
CA ARG A 31 1.88 3.98 2.45
C ARG A 31 1.00 2.81 2.09
N VAL A 32 0.53 2.08 3.10
CA VAL A 32 -0.36 0.93 2.98
C VAL A 32 -1.54 1.14 3.92
N ALA A 33 -2.74 0.85 3.43
CA ALA A 33 -3.98 0.93 4.19
C ALA A 33 -4.95 -0.20 3.78
N ASP A 34 -5.91 -0.52 4.66
CA ASP A 34 -6.99 -1.47 4.40
C ASP A 34 -8.24 -0.79 3.79
N ARG A 35 -8.24 0.55 3.72
CA ARG A 35 -9.30 1.39 3.16
C ARG A 35 -8.75 2.64 2.48
N ALA A 36 -9.49 3.16 1.51
CA ALA A 36 -9.17 4.42 0.83
C ALA A 36 -9.56 5.66 1.66
N ASP A 37 -9.04 5.77 2.87
CA ASP A 37 -9.19 6.96 3.72
C ASP A 37 -7.83 7.66 3.88
N PRO A 38 -7.68 8.90 3.40
CA PRO A 38 -6.46 9.69 3.56
C PRO A 38 -5.98 9.86 5.01
N ALA A 39 -6.88 9.83 5.99
CA ALA A 39 -6.55 9.92 7.41
C ALA A 39 -6.18 8.56 8.02
N HIS A 40 -6.48 7.46 7.30
CA HIS A 40 -6.22 6.11 7.75
C HIS A 40 -4.92 5.58 7.14
N LEU A 41 -3.87 5.54 7.95
CA LEU A 41 -2.59 4.92 7.61
C LEU A 41 -2.41 3.69 8.49
N VAL A 42 -2.33 2.50 7.87
CA VAL A 42 -2.00 1.27 8.59
C VAL A 42 -0.49 1.17 8.77
N MET A 43 0.26 1.39 7.69
CA MET A 43 1.71 1.28 7.71
C MET A 43 2.35 2.19 6.66
N ALA A 44 3.55 2.72 6.97
CA ALA A 44 4.45 3.30 5.98
C ALA A 44 5.78 2.55 6.01
N THR A 45 6.34 2.29 4.84
CA THR A 45 7.63 1.62 4.67
C THR A 45 8.43 2.29 3.55
N THR A 46 9.70 1.91 3.39
CA THR A 46 10.49 2.37 2.25
C THR A 46 10.09 1.64 0.98
N ARG A 47 10.30 2.28 -0.16
CA ARG A 47 10.09 1.65 -1.48
C ARG A 47 10.93 0.38 -1.64
N ALA A 48 12.15 0.36 -1.10
CA ALA A 48 13.04 -0.80 -1.16
C ALA A 48 12.47 -1.99 -0.38
N ALA A 49 12.09 -1.79 0.88
CA ALA A 49 11.50 -2.85 1.71
C ALA A 49 10.15 -3.33 1.15
N TRP A 50 9.35 -2.43 0.57
CA TRP A 50 8.11 -2.82 -0.10
C TRP A 50 8.36 -3.71 -1.33
N ALA A 51 9.37 -3.39 -2.14
CA ALA A 51 9.73 -4.20 -3.31
C ALA A 51 10.22 -5.60 -2.91
N GLU A 52 11.06 -5.69 -1.87
CA GLU A 52 11.53 -6.96 -1.31
C GLU A 52 10.36 -7.80 -0.77
N PHE A 53 9.48 -7.20 0.03
CA PHE A 53 8.27 -7.86 0.53
C PHE A 53 7.43 -8.47 -0.61
N LEU A 54 7.19 -7.70 -1.68
CA LEU A 54 6.43 -8.18 -2.84
C LEU A 54 7.12 -9.33 -3.59
N GLN A 55 8.44 -9.39 -3.60
CA GLN A 55 9.17 -10.52 -4.20
C GLN A 55 9.00 -11.76 -3.33
N THR A 56 9.27 -11.65 -2.02
CA THR A 56 9.16 -12.76 -1.07
C THR A 56 7.76 -13.36 -1.06
N VAL A 57 6.70 -12.54 -1.00
CA VAL A 57 5.33 -13.08 -0.95
C VAL A 57 4.88 -13.74 -2.26
N LYS A 58 5.47 -13.36 -3.40
CA LYS A 58 5.16 -13.98 -4.70
C LYS A 58 5.88 -15.30 -4.91
N GLU A 59 7.08 -15.44 -4.37
CA GLU A 59 7.86 -16.68 -4.41
C GLU A 59 7.34 -17.75 -3.43
N THR A 60 6.56 -17.33 -2.42
CA THR A 60 5.99 -18.22 -1.39
C THR A 60 4.65 -18.85 -1.84
N VAL A 61 4.26 -18.73 -3.11
CA VAL A 61 3.03 -19.29 -3.69
C VAL A 61 3.32 -20.54 -4.50
#